data_AF-A0A0G8F6S7-F1
#
_entry.id   AF-A0A0G8F6S7-F1
#
_cell.length_a   1.000
_cell.length_b   1.000
_cell.length_c   1.000
_cell.angle_alpha   90.00
_cell.angle_beta   90.00
_cell.angle_gamma   90.00
#
_symmetry.space_group_name_H-M   'P 1'
#
loop_
_entity.id
_entity.type
_entity.pdbx_description
1 polymer ?
#
loop_
_entity_poly.entity_id
_entity_poly.type
_entity_poly.pdbx_seq_one_letter_code
_entity_poly.pdbx_strand_id
1 'polypeptide(L)'
;MFIPYQEKYKLNEGNVITIGLDTQTVFYQPHDFYTGQNIQVFSIKESFNKEIALFLIPLIKSQLSTLSWGGNGATLGRLKKKKILLPATATGNINFDYIENKVDNLSKEVNKMVRPTSKNDIYDFRSLSDVIWGGFPLNEICIVKSGKDWKQKTRTSGKGAFVDYSGKIQVGKNVISVNRNGSYVGMAFYHPYEAYFSGDTRFLKLKNHSGNFWINEFISVMIMQQRKKYQFGYKMGTSRIKRQIIQLPIKEDGTPDYEFMEQFMKRMENKVIS
;
A
#
# COMPACT_ATOMS: atom_id res chain seq x y z
N MET A 1 1.74 -7.68 26.22
CA MET A 1 0.28 -7.81 26.01
C MET A 1 -0.27 -8.55 27.22
N PHE A 2 -1.33 -8.06 27.85
CA PHE A 2 -1.99 -8.76 28.96
C PHE A 2 -3.07 -9.69 28.38
N ILE A 3 -3.03 -10.98 28.75
CA ILE A 3 -4.01 -11.97 28.30
C ILE A 3 -4.81 -12.39 29.54
N PRO A 4 -6.09 -12.00 29.65
CA PRO A 4 -6.91 -12.37 30.79
C PRO A 4 -7.12 -13.89 30.81
N TYR A 5 -7.00 -14.49 31.98
CA TYR A 5 -7.17 -15.93 32.19
C TYR A 5 -8.55 -16.41 31.70
N GLN A 6 -8.57 -17.59 31.07
CA GLN A 6 -9.79 -18.23 30.59
C GLN A 6 -9.89 -19.64 31.16
N GLU A 7 -10.84 -19.86 32.07
CA GLU A 7 -11.00 -21.14 32.78
C GLU A 7 -11.31 -22.33 31.83
N LYS A 8 -12.03 -22.07 30.73
CA LYS A 8 -12.52 -23.10 29.81
C LYS A 8 -11.54 -23.49 28.69
N TYR A 9 -10.47 -22.72 28.50
CA TYR A 9 -9.60 -22.88 27.34
C TYR A 9 -8.16 -23.10 27.78
N LYS A 10 -7.46 -24.00 27.09
CA LYS A 10 -6.02 -24.16 27.28
C LYS A 10 -5.29 -22.97 26.65
N LEU A 11 -4.34 -22.40 27.39
CA LEU A 11 -3.43 -21.39 26.85
C LEU A 11 -2.53 -22.05 25.80
N ASN A 12 -2.49 -21.48 24.60
CA ASN A 12 -1.57 -21.87 23.55
C ASN A 12 -0.36 -20.94 23.62
N GLU A 13 0.83 -21.51 23.51
CA GLU A 13 2.06 -20.75 23.39
C GLU A 13 2.06 -19.93 22.10
N GLY A 14 2.59 -18.71 22.18
CA GLY A 14 2.85 -17.87 21.03
C GLY A 14 3.95 -18.44 20.14
N ASN A 15 4.39 -17.63 19.18
CA ASN A 15 5.36 -18.03 18.17
C ASN A 15 4.87 -19.25 17.36
N VAL A 16 3.65 -19.16 16.82
CA VAL A 16 3.02 -20.20 16.01
C VAL A 16 2.29 -19.59 14.81
N ILE A 17 1.89 -20.41 13.84
CA ILE A 17 0.92 -20.02 12.81
C ILE A 17 -0.47 -20.50 13.22
N THR A 18 -1.47 -19.63 13.13
CA THR A 18 -2.87 -19.98 13.29
C THR A 18 -3.55 -20.11 11.93
N ILE A 19 -4.38 -21.14 11.79
CA ILE A 19 -5.16 -21.41 10.58
C ILE A 19 -6.64 -21.46 10.96
N GLY A 20 -7.41 -20.49 10.49
CA GLY A 20 -8.88 -20.50 10.63
C GLY A 20 -9.49 -21.46 9.64
N LEU A 21 -10.22 -22.47 10.12
CA LEU A 21 -10.74 -23.54 9.26
C LEU A 21 -11.90 -23.08 8.38
N ASP A 22 -12.76 -22.23 8.93
CA ASP A 22 -13.94 -21.69 8.26
C ASP A 22 -13.62 -20.50 7.36
N THR A 23 -12.64 -19.68 7.77
CA THR A 23 -12.24 -18.46 7.08
C THR A 23 -11.05 -18.66 6.14
N GLN A 24 -10.37 -19.82 6.23
CA GLN A 24 -9.12 -20.14 5.52
C GLN A 24 -8.03 -19.08 5.72
N THR A 25 -8.11 -18.35 6.83
CA THR A 25 -7.15 -17.31 7.17
C THR A 25 -5.93 -17.91 7.83
N VAL A 26 -4.75 -17.40 7.50
CA VAL A 26 -3.47 -17.89 8.03
C VAL A 26 -2.66 -16.70 8.51
N PHE A 27 -2.28 -16.71 9.80
CA PHE A 27 -1.56 -15.61 10.45
C PHE A 27 -0.47 -16.13 11.38
N TYR A 28 0.58 -15.32 11.57
CA TYR A 28 1.56 -15.55 12.63
C TYR A 28 1.03 -14.97 13.94
N GLN A 29 1.13 -15.75 15.01
CA GLN A 29 0.67 -15.40 16.34
C GLN A 29 1.90 -15.26 17.26
N PRO A 30 2.39 -14.04 17.54
CA PRO A 30 3.63 -13.82 18.28
C PRO A 30 3.50 -13.99 19.79
N HIS A 31 2.27 -13.88 20.32
CA HIS A 31 1.99 -13.92 21.74
C HIS A 31 1.09 -15.09 22.08
N ASP A 32 1.18 -15.57 23.32
CA ASP A 32 0.29 -16.59 23.86
C ASP A 32 -1.17 -16.18 23.65
N PHE A 33 -2.05 -17.17 23.55
CA PHE A 33 -3.45 -16.91 23.22
C PHE A 33 -4.36 -18.07 23.60
N TYR A 34 -5.63 -17.74 23.80
CA TYR A 34 -6.72 -18.71 23.85
C TYR A 34 -7.38 -18.79 22.48
N THR A 35 -7.85 -19.98 22.11
CA THR A 35 -8.52 -20.18 20.84
C THR A 35 -9.63 -21.22 20.93
N GLY A 36 -10.60 -21.12 20.02
CA GLY A 36 -11.73 -22.04 19.92
C GLY A 36 -11.47 -23.21 18.97
N GLN A 37 -12.48 -24.07 18.82
CA GLN A 37 -12.38 -25.33 18.07
C GLN A 37 -12.04 -25.17 16.57
N ASN A 38 -12.38 -24.03 15.95
CA ASN A 38 -12.23 -23.81 14.50
C ASN A 38 -10.90 -23.16 14.12
N ILE A 39 -9.93 -23.12 15.03
CA ILE A 39 -8.56 -22.68 14.77
C ILE A 39 -7.60 -23.86 14.93
N GLN A 40 -6.74 -24.06 13.95
CA GLN A 40 -5.61 -24.98 14.03
C GLN A 40 -4.33 -24.22 14.31
N VAL A 41 -3.49 -24.80 15.17
CA VAL A 41 -2.18 -24.26 15.52
C VAL A 41 -1.12 -25.08 14.81
N PHE A 42 -0.29 -24.39 14.02
CA PHE A 42 0.82 -24.96 13.27
C PHE A 42 2.13 -24.38 13.79
N SER A 43 3.05 -25.26 14.20
CA SER A 43 4.41 -24.90 14.58
C SER A 43 5.38 -25.94 14.02
N ILE A 44 6.63 -25.52 13.81
CA ILE A 44 7.73 -26.43 13.51
C ILE A 44 8.43 -26.74 14.84
N LYS A 45 8.76 -28.02 15.05
CA LYS A 45 9.36 -28.50 16.32
C LYS A 45 10.75 -27.95 16.58
N GLU A 46 11.46 -27.52 15.54
CA GLU A 46 12.84 -27.03 15.61
C GLU A 46 12.89 -25.58 15.12
N SER A 47 13.48 -24.71 15.94
CA SER A 47 13.82 -23.31 15.66
C SER A 47 12.78 -22.50 14.88
N PHE A 48 11.53 -22.45 15.35
CA PHE A 48 10.50 -21.63 14.73
C PHE A 48 10.59 -20.17 15.17
N ASN A 49 10.43 -19.23 14.24
CA ASN A 49 10.36 -17.80 14.53
C ASN A 49 9.45 -17.07 13.53
N LYS A 50 9.39 -15.74 13.68
CA LYS A 50 8.57 -14.87 12.84
C LYS A 50 8.97 -14.93 11.37
N GLU A 51 10.27 -14.94 11.07
CA GLU A 51 10.79 -14.93 9.70
C GLU A 51 10.39 -16.21 8.97
N ILE A 52 10.55 -17.36 9.62
CA ILE A 52 10.10 -18.65 9.11
C ILE A 52 8.58 -18.64 8.93
N ALA A 53 7.82 -18.13 9.90
CA ALA A 53 6.37 -18.04 9.79
C ALA A 53 5.94 -17.20 8.58
N LEU A 54 6.54 -16.03 8.39
CA LEU A 54 6.25 -15.13 7.28
C LEU A 54 6.57 -15.75 5.92
N PHE A 55 7.60 -16.59 5.84
CA PHE A 55 7.91 -17.36 4.63
C PHE A 55 6.86 -18.45 4.34
N LEU A 56 6.38 -19.16 5.38
CA LEU A 56 5.47 -20.29 5.22
C LEU A 56 4.02 -19.88 4.98
N ILE A 57 3.55 -18.80 5.59
CA ILE A 57 2.16 -18.32 5.45
C ILE A 57 1.68 -18.25 3.99
N PRO A 58 2.38 -17.62 3.03
CA PRO A 58 1.92 -17.57 1.64
C PRO A 58 1.87 -18.96 1.00
N LEU A 59 2.79 -19.87 1.32
CA LEU A 59 2.80 -21.24 0.82
C LEU A 59 1.59 -22.03 1.36
N ILE A 60 1.30 -21.89 2.66
CA ILE A 60 0.12 -22.50 3.29
C ILE A 60 -1.16 -21.93 2.67
N LYS A 61 -1.28 -20.61 2.55
CA LYS A 61 -2.45 -19.96 1.90
C LYS A 61 -2.68 -20.48 0.48
N SER A 62 -1.61 -20.66 -0.30
CA SER A 62 -1.70 -21.25 -1.63
C SER A 62 -2.33 -22.65 -1.59
N GLN A 63 -1.97 -23.48 -0.61
CA GLN A 63 -2.57 -24.81 -0.44
C GLN A 63 -4.03 -24.76 0.00
N LEU A 64 -4.42 -23.75 0.78
CA LEU A 64 -5.80 -23.55 1.24
C LEU A 64 -6.71 -23.00 0.14
N SER A 65 -6.19 -22.30 -0.87
CA SER A 65 -7.02 -21.69 -1.95
C SER A 65 -7.93 -22.68 -2.69
N THR A 66 -7.60 -23.98 -2.64
CA THR A 66 -8.39 -25.08 -3.21
C THR A 66 -9.56 -25.57 -2.32
N LEU A 67 -9.72 -25.00 -1.13
CA LEU A 67 -10.71 -25.40 -0.14
C LEU A 67 -11.86 -24.40 -0.10
N SER A 68 -13.04 -24.85 0.30
CA SER A 68 -14.25 -24.03 0.30
C SER A 68 -15.25 -24.48 1.37
N TRP A 69 -16.21 -23.61 1.67
CA TRP A 69 -17.41 -24.02 2.38
C TRP A 69 -18.22 -25.07 1.60
N GLY A 70 -19.06 -25.84 2.31
CA GLY A 70 -19.97 -26.82 1.69
C GLY A 70 -19.36 -28.19 1.39
N GLY A 71 -18.56 -28.75 2.31
CA GLY A 71 -18.02 -30.12 2.23
C GLY A 71 -16.53 -30.24 1.89
N ASN A 72 -15.93 -29.17 1.35
CA ASN A 72 -14.50 -29.10 1.00
C ASN A 72 -13.69 -28.21 1.97
N GLY A 73 -14.08 -28.17 3.25
CA GLY A 73 -13.44 -27.34 4.27
C GLY A 73 -12.04 -27.79 4.68
N ALA A 74 -11.30 -26.93 5.39
CA ALA A 74 -9.93 -27.16 5.84
C ALA A 74 -9.83 -28.09 7.07
N THR A 75 -10.35 -29.31 6.96
CA THR A 75 -10.23 -30.30 8.05
C THR A 75 -8.77 -30.65 8.33
N LEU A 76 -8.45 -30.99 9.59
CA LEU A 76 -7.09 -31.38 10.00
C LEU A 76 -6.53 -32.51 9.13
N GLY A 77 -7.36 -33.49 8.76
CA GLY A 77 -6.97 -34.59 7.88
C GLY A 77 -6.59 -34.15 6.47
N ARG A 78 -7.25 -33.12 5.91
CA ARG A 78 -6.89 -32.55 4.60
C ARG A 78 -5.62 -31.71 4.72
N LEU A 79 -5.48 -30.92 5.78
CA LEU A 79 -4.27 -30.12 6.03
C LEU A 79 -3.03 -31.01 6.12
N LYS A 80 -3.09 -32.13 6.86
CA LYS A 80 -1.99 -33.10 6.98
C LYS A 80 -1.55 -33.74 5.66
N LYS A 81 -2.41 -33.74 4.63
CA LYS A 81 -2.10 -34.30 3.30
C LYS A 81 -1.49 -33.27 2.35
N LYS A 82 -1.59 -31.97 2.66
CA LYS A 82 -1.01 -30.91 1.83
C LYS A 82 0.51 -30.95 1.95
N LYS A 83 1.18 -30.64 0.85
CA LYS A 83 2.65 -30.54 0.77
C LYS A 83 3.02 -29.14 0.32
N ILE A 84 4.09 -28.61 0.90
CA ILE A 84 4.72 -27.37 0.47
C ILE A 84 6.17 -27.67 0.08
N LEU A 85 6.68 -26.95 -0.91
CA LEU A 85 8.07 -27.03 -1.30
C LEU A 85 8.87 -26.00 -0.52
N LEU A 86 9.97 -26.45 0.10
CA LEU A 86 10.85 -25.62 0.91
C LEU A 86 12.28 -25.72 0.38
N PRO A 87 13.10 -24.67 0.56
CA PRO A 87 14.52 -24.73 0.27
C PRO A 87 15.19 -25.79 1.16
N ALA A 88 16.08 -26.58 0.56
CA ALA A 88 16.82 -27.63 1.24
C ALA A 88 18.32 -27.35 1.22
N THR A 89 19.01 -27.81 2.26
CA THR A 89 20.46 -27.90 2.33
C THR A 89 20.97 -29.04 1.45
N ALA A 90 22.28 -29.13 1.24
CA ALA A 90 22.88 -30.22 0.47
C ALA A 90 22.58 -31.61 1.07
N THR A 91 22.30 -31.70 2.37
CA THR A 91 21.93 -32.93 3.07
C THR A 91 20.43 -33.26 2.99
N GLY A 92 19.63 -32.43 2.30
CA GLY A 92 18.19 -32.62 2.13
C GLY A 92 17.32 -32.08 3.27
N ASN A 93 17.92 -31.56 4.35
CA ASN A 93 17.20 -30.91 5.44
C ASN A 93 16.72 -29.52 5.03
N ILE A 94 15.64 -29.02 5.64
CA ILE A 94 15.13 -27.66 5.39
C ILE A 94 16.24 -26.63 5.69
N ASN A 95 16.44 -25.68 4.78
CA ASN A 95 17.43 -24.62 4.93
C ASN A 95 16.80 -23.40 5.64
N PHE A 96 16.75 -23.44 6.97
CA PHE A 96 16.20 -22.35 7.78
C PHE A 96 17.01 -21.06 7.67
N ASP A 97 18.34 -21.14 7.68
CA ASP A 97 19.24 -19.98 7.50
C ASP A 97 18.94 -19.22 6.21
N TYR A 98 18.69 -19.93 5.10
CA TYR A 98 18.29 -19.30 3.84
C TYR A 98 16.94 -18.58 3.96
N ILE A 99 15.96 -19.22 4.61
CA ILE A 99 14.60 -18.66 4.77
C ILE A 99 14.67 -17.36 5.57
N GLU A 100 15.36 -17.38 6.72
CA GLU A 100 15.52 -16.22 7.60
C GLU A 100 16.21 -15.07 6.88
N ASN A 101 17.38 -15.34 6.28
CA ASN A 101 18.11 -14.34 5.50
C ASN A 101 17.28 -13.78 4.34
N LYS A 102 16.46 -14.61 3.68
CA LYS A 102 15.60 -14.16 2.59
C LYS A 102 14.53 -13.19 3.08
N VAL A 103 13.86 -13.51 4.19
CA VAL A 103 12.80 -12.67 4.76
C VAL A 103 13.35 -11.40 5.39
N ASP A 104 14.49 -11.47 6.07
CA ASP A 104 15.18 -10.30 6.63
C ASP A 104 15.59 -9.32 5.52
N ASN A 105 16.22 -9.81 4.45
CA ASN A 105 16.59 -8.98 3.31
C ASN A 105 15.37 -8.32 2.64
N LEU A 106 14.27 -9.06 2.45
CA LEU A 106 13.03 -8.49 1.92
C LEU A 106 12.46 -7.43 2.86
N SER A 107 12.49 -7.67 4.18
CA SER A 107 11.99 -6.73 5.18
C SER A 107 12.83 -5.44 5.18
N LYS A 108 14.15 -5.55 5.05
CA LYS A 108 15.06 -4.41 4.88
C LYS A 108 14.77 -3.62 3.60
N GLU A 109 14.55 -4.30 2.47
CA GLU A 109 14.17 -3.64 1.22
C GLU A 109 12.83 -2.90 1.33
N VAL A 110 11.82 -3.52 1.94
CA VAL A 110 10.52 -2.88 2.20
C VAL A 110 10.70 -1.67 3.13
N ASN A 111 11.46 -1.80 4.21
CA ASN A 111 11.71 -0.71 5.15
C ASN A 111 12.47 0.47 4.52
N LYS A 112 13.32 0.24 3.50
CA LYS A 112 13.92 1.33 2.71
C LYS A 112 12.90 2.08 1.84
N MET A 113 11.82 1.42 1.42
CA MET A 113 10.74 2.04 0.64
C MET A 113 9.76 2.81 1.53
N VAL A 114 9.65 2.44 2.80
CA VAL A 114 8.84 3.16 3.79
C VAL A 114 9.62 4.37 4.28
N ARG A 115 8.97 5.54 4.29
CA ARG A 115 9.58 6.76 4.80
C ARG A 115 9.86 6.62 6.30
N PRO A 116 11.06 6.97 6.80
CA PRO A 116 11.36 6.90 8.23
C PRO A 116 10.39 7.76 9.03
N THR A 117 9.88 7.19 10.11
CA THR A 117 8.84 7.75 10.97
C THR A 117 9.45 8.70 12.00
N SER A 118 10.27 9.65 11.57
CA SER A 118 10.81 10.70 12.43
C SER A 118 9.97 11.96 12.32
N LYS A 119 9.78 12.67 13.45
CA LYS A 119 9.12 13.98 13.41
C LYS A 119 9.92 14.92 12.50
N ASN A 120 9.20 15.64 11.65
CA ASN A 120 9.72 16.67 10.79
C ASN A 120 9.97 17.96 11.56
N ASP A 121 11.00 18.71 11.19
CA ASP A 121 11.21 20.07 11.69
C ASP A 121 10.12 21.02 11.18
N ILE A 122 9.54 21.76 12.11
CA ILE A 122 8.44 22.71 11.86
C ILE A 122 8.89 24.11 12.25
N TYR A 123 8.71 25.06 11.34
CA TYR A 123 9.01 26.48 11.60
C TYR A 123 7.86 27.43 11.21
N ASP A 124 6.87 26.96 10.46
CA ASP A 124 5.62 27.68 10.21
C ASP A 124 4.51 27.01 11.03
N PHE A 125 3.70 27.80 11.72
CA PHE A 125 2.57 27.34 12.56
C PHE A 125 1.22 27.94 12.15
N ARG A 126 1.17 28.72 11.06
CA ARG A 126 -0.07 29.26 10.51
C ARG A 126 -1.07 28.14 10.25
N SER A 127 -2.33 28.34 10.60
CA SER A 127 -3.45 27.45 10.30
C SER A 127 -4.07 27.75 8.93
N LEU A 128 -5.06 26.96 8.50
CA LEU A 128 -5.75 27.17 7.22
C LEU A 128 -6.57 28.48 7.20
N SER A 129 -6.95 29.02 8.37
CA SER A 129 -7.65 30.31 8.50
C SER A 129 -6.70 31.51 8.48
N ASP A 130 -5.41 31.30 8.67
CA ASP A 130 -4.41 32.38 8.75
C ASP A 130 -3.80 32.71 7.37
N VAL A 131 -4.21 32.00 6.32
CA VAL A 131 -3.72 32.18 4.96
C VAL A 131 -4.82 32.62 4.01
N ILE A 132 -4.43 33.40 3.02
CA ILE A 132 -5.30 33.81 1.93
C ILE A 132 -5.27 32.73 0.86
N TRP A 133 -6.41 32.49 0.21
CA TRP A 133 -6.57 31.46 -0.81
C TRP A 133 -6.80 32.05 -2.20
N GLY A 134 -6.16 31.47 -3.20
CA GLY A 134 -6.30 31.82 -4.62
C GLY A 134 -6.66 30.61 -5.47
N GLY A 135 -7.40 30.84 -6.56
CA GLY A 135 -7.81 29.81 -7.50
C GLY A 135 -6.80 29.63 -8.64
N PHE A 136 -6.37 28.40 -8.88
CA PHE A 136 -5.40 28.05 -9.93
C PHE A 136 -5.93 26.95 -10.85
N PRO A 137 -6.04 27.19 -12.17
CA PRO A 137 -6.22 26.13 -13.17
C PRO A 137 -5.07 25.12 -13.12
N LEU A 138 -5.38 23.81 -13.14
CA LEU A 138 -4.36 22.77 -13.04
C LEU A 138 -3.32 22.82 -14.17
N ASN A 139 -3.65 23.30 -15.37
CA ASN A 139 -2.67 23.45 -16.46
C ASN A 139 -1.65 24.59 -16.22
N GLU A 140 -1.95 25.53 -15.33
CA GLU A 140 -1.01 26.59 -14.95
C GLU A 140 0.06 26.05 -14.02
N ILE A 141 -0.29 25.16 -13.09
CA ILE A 141 0.64 24.60 -12.11
C ILE A 141 1.21 23.22 -12.48
N CYS A 142 0.53 22.45 -13.35
CA CYS A 142 0.91 21.08 -13.71
C CYS A 142 1.06 20.88 -15.22
N ILE A 143 1.99 20.00 -15.59
CA ILE A 143 2.03 19.34 -16.90
C ILE A 143 1.12 18.10 -16.83
N VAL A 144 0.00 18.13 -17.55
CA VAL A 144 -0.97 17.03 -17.59
C VAL A 144 -0.62 16.04 -18.70
N LYS A 145 -0.38 14.78 -18.36
CA LYS A 145 -0.10 13.68 -19.30
C LYS A 145 -1.18 12.60 -19.24
N SER A 146 -1.35 11.90 -20.36
CA SER A 146 -2.28 10.77 -20.45
C SER A 146 -1.56 9.46 -20.16
N GLY A 147 -2.17 8.61 -19.34
CA GLY A 147 -1.82 7.19 -19.30
C GLY A 147 -2.32 6.47 -20.56
N LYS A 148 -1.92 5.21 -20.70
CA LYS A 148 -2.19 4.40 -21.89
C LYS A 148 -2.50 2.96 -21.49
N ASP A 149 -3.60 2.43 -22.02
CA ASP A 149 -3.95 1.02 -21.83
C ASP A 149 -3.12 0.12 -22.72
N TRP A 150 -2.89 -1.10 -22.25
CA TRP A 150 -2.16 -2.13 -22.99
C TRP A 150 -3.03 -3.34 -23.28
N LYS A 151 -2.89 -3.87 -24.51
CA LYS A 151 -3.59 -5.08 -24.95
C LYS A 151 -3.20 -6.27 -24.06
N GLN A 152 -4.19 -7.08 -23.70
CA GLN A 152 -3.98 -8.21 -22.79
C GLN A 152 -2.95 -9.22 -23.30
N LYS A 153 -2.87 -9.40 -24.63
CA LYS A 153 -1.98 -10.37 -25.30
C LYS A 153 -0.48 -10.05 -25.21
N THR A 154 -0.11 -8.83 -24.84
CA THR A 154 1.27 -8.34 -24.83
C THR A 154 1.81 -8.14 -23.41
N ARG A 155 1.17 -8.78 -22.42
CA ARG A 155 1.53 -8.73 -21.00
C ARG A 155 2.41 -9.92 -20.64
N THR A 156 3.52 -9.69 -19.92
CA THR A 156 4.42 -10.74 -19.39
C THR A 156 4.48 -10.68 -17.87
N SER A 157 4.66 -11.82 -17.20
CA SER A 157 4.76 -11.83 -15.72
C SER A 157 5.89 -10.92 -15.22
N GLY A 158 5.59 -10.04 -14.26
CA GLY A 158 6.56 -9.10 -13.68
C GLY A 158 6.95 -9.37 -12.25
N LYS A 159 7.95 -8.61 -11.76
CA LYS A 159 8.53 -8.76 -10.41
C LYS A 159 7.83 -7.95 -9.32
N GLY A 160 6.95 -7.02 -9.68
CA GLY A 160 6.13 -6.21 -8.75
C GLY A 160 4.64 -6.60 -8.73
N ALA A 161 3.83 -5.89 -7.94
CA ALA A 161 2.37 -6.10 -7.83
C ALA A 161 1.57 -5.85 -9.14
N PHE A 162 2.25 -5.57 -10.25
CA PHE A 162 1.70 -5.53 -11.60
C PHE A 162 2.70 -6.12 -12.61
N VAL A 163 2.15 -6.66 -13.70
CA VAL A 163 2.82 -7.14 -14.92
C VAL A 163 3.96 -6.18 -15.34
N ASP A 164 5.21 -6.66 -15.37
CA ASP A 164 6.36 -5.93 -15.96
C ASP A 164 6.39 -6.19 -17.47
N TYR A 165 6.82 -5.18 -18.21
CA TYR A 165 7.34 -5.36 -19.55
C TYR A 165 8.61 -4.53 -19.76
N SER A 166 9.56 -5.11 -20.51
CA SER A 166 10.90 -4.61 -20.86
C SER A 166 10.90 -3.40 -21.82
N GLY A 167 9.75 -2.83 -22.15
CA GLY A 167 9.60 -1.65 -23.00
C GLY A 167 9.29 -0.42 -22.17
N LYS A 168 10.31 0.38 -21.87
CA LYS A 168 10.15 1.75 -21.32
C LYS A 168 9.18 2.52 -22.22
N ILE A 169 8.01 2.95 -21.73
CA ILE A 169 7.30 4.19 -22.15
C ILE A 169 6.03 4.37 -21.27
N GLN A 170 5.81 5.62 -20.83
CA GLN A 170 4.72 6.15 -19.97
C GLN A 170 4.82 5.88 -18.46
N VAL A 171 6.04 5.72 -17.95
CA VAL A 171 6.35 5.78 -16.52
C VAL A 171 6.35 7.24 -16.05
N GLY A 172 5.74 7.50 -14.90
CA GLY A 172 5.84 8.78 -14.20
C GLY A 172 6.42 8.58 -12.80
N LYS A 173 7.30 9.48 -12.39
CA LYS A 173 7.82 9.59 -11.02
C LYS A 173 7.64 11.03 -10.56
N ASN A 174 7.33 11.21 -9.29
CA ASN A 174 7.06 12.54 -8.71
C ASN A 174 5.86 13.20 -9.42
N VAL A 175 4.75 12.44 -9.51
CA VAL A 175 3.53 12.83 -10.23
C VAL A 175 2.29 12.51 -9.41
N ILE A 176 1.21 13.25 -9.65
CA ILE A 176 -0.11 13.02 -9.07
C ILE A 176 -0.98 12.32 -10.10
N SER A 177 -1.44 11.10 -9.82
CA SER A 177 -2.46 10.44 -10.63
C SER A 177 -3.84 11.03 -10.38
N VAL A 178 -4.69 11.08 -11.39
CA VAL A 178 -6.11 11.44 -11.30
C VAL A 178 -6.94 10.44 -12.10
N ASN A 179 -7.86 9.76 -11.41
CA ASN A 179 -8.79 8.82 -12.03
C ASN A 179 -9.83 9.59 -12.83
N ARG A 180 -9.92 9.32 -14.14
CA ARG A 180 -10.84 10.09 -15.02
C ARG A 180 -12.21 9.45 -15.20
N ASN A 181 -12.36 8.20 -14.79
CA ASN A 181 -13.51 7.35 -15.10
C ASN A 181 -13.77 6.33 -13.97
N GLY A 182 -14.93 5.68 -14.00
CA GLY A 182 -15.36 4.67 -13.02
C GLY A 182 -15.93 5.25 -11.72
N SER A 183 -16.28 4.37 -10.78
CA SER A 183 -16.88 4.73 -9.49
C SER A 183 -16.00 5.65 -8.64
N TYR A 184 -14.68 5.65 -8.90
CA TYR A 184 -13.68 6.45 -8.20
C TYR A 184 -13.14 7.60 -9.06
N VAL A 185 -13.92 8.11 -10.01
CA VAL A 185 -13.58 9.33 -10.77
C VAL A 185 -13.22 10.47 -9.82
N GLY A 186 -12.18 11.24 -10.14
CA GLY A 186 -11.70 12.37 -9.33
C GLY A 186 -10.80 11.99 -8.16
N MET A 187 -10.55 10.71 -7.88
CA MET A 187 -9.52 10.31 -6.91
C MET A 187 -8.14 10.74 -7.39
N ALA A 188 -7.35 11.29 -6.48
CA ALA A 188 -6.00 11.74 -6.75
C ALA A 188 -5.01 11.17 -5.74
N PHE A 189 -3.83 10.76 -6.21
CA PHE A 189 -2.78 10.14 -5.40
C PHE A 189 -1.42 10.59 -5.89
N TYR A 190 -0.51 10.90 -4.97
CA TYR A 190 0.87 11.19 -5.32
C TYR A 190 1.71 9.91 -5.42
N HIS A 191 2.60 9.88 -6.41
CA HIS A 191 3.50 8.76 -6.70
C HIS A 191 4.94 9.27 -6.67
N PRO A 192 5.65 9.17 -5.53
CA PRO A 192 7.08 9.53 -5.42
C PRO A 192 8.00 8.50 -6.09
N TYR A 193 7.47 7.30 -6.36
CA TYR A 193 8.14 6.21 -7.06
C TYR A 193 7.75 6.17 -8.54
N GLU A 194 8.47 5.37 -9.32
CA GLU A 194 8.11 5.10 -10.72
C GLU A 194 6.82 4.28 -10.80
N ALA A 195 5.80 4.86 -11.42
CA ALA A 195 4.49 4.26 -11.57
C ALA A 195 4.03 4.24 -13.03
N TYR A 196 3.23 3.23 -13.37
CA TYR A 196 2.57 3.08 -14.65
C TYR A 196 1.12 3.55 -14.55
N PHE A 197 0.62 4.17 -15.62
CA PHE A 197 -0.73 4.75 -15.64
C PHE A 197 -1.55 4.23 -16.82
N SER A 198 -2.73 3.67 -16.53
CA SER A 198 -3.69 3.19 -17.52
C SER A 198 -4.31 4.34 -18.35
N GLY A 199 -4.98 4.00 -19.45
CA GLY A 199 -5.68 4.96 -20.30
C GLY A 199 -6.83 5.71 -19.60
N ASP A 200 -7.35 5.12 -18.52
CA ASP A 200 -8.32 5.73 -17.60
C ASP A 200 -7.69 6.57 -16.47
N THR A 201 -6.39 6.79 -16.53
CA THR A 201 -5.67 7.64 -15.59
C THR A 201 -5.01 8.81 -16.31
N ARG A 202 -5.01 9.98 -15.68
CA ARG A 202 -4.09 11.08 -16.03
C ARG A 202 -3.07 11.19 -14.93
N PHE A 203 -1.87 11.63 -15.27
CA PHE A 203 -0.86 11.93 -14.28
C PHE A 203 -0.31 13.33 -14.52
N LEU A 204 -0.20 14.06 -13.42
CA LEU A 204 0.08 15.48 -13.37
C LEU A 204 1.46 15.63 -12.75
N LYS A 205 2.41 16.23 -13.47
CA LYS A 205 3.70 16.62 -12.90
C LYS A 205 3.64 18.10 -12.57
N LEU A 206 3.83 18.48 -11.32
CA LEU A 206 3.96 19.90 -10.99
C LEU A 206 5.11 20.52 -11.79
N LYS A 207 4.90 21.73 -12.32
CA LYS A 207 5.94 22.45 -13.06
C LYS A 207 7.10 22.82 -12.12
N ASN A 208 6.77 23.21 -10.90
CA ASN A 208 7.71 23.52 -9.81
C ASN A 208 7.51 22.53 -8.66
N HIS A 209 8.54 22.23 -7.87
CA HIS A 209 8.42 21.37 -6.67
C HIS A 209 7.92 19.93 -6.91
N SER A 210 8.00 19.38 -8.13
CA SER A 210 7.51 18.01 -8.40
C SER A 210 8.11 16.95 -7.45
N GLY A 211 9.36 17.11 -7.01
CA GLY A 211 10.01 16.20 -6.07
C GLY A 211 9.69 16.40 -4.59
N ASN A 212 8.92 17.44 -4.21
CA ASN A 212 8.58 17.69 -2.81
C ASN A 212 7.34 16.86 -2.42
N PHE A 213 7.54 15.89 -1.53
CA PHE A 213 6.50 14.96 -1.12
C PHE A 213 5.26 15.69 -0.55
N TRP A 214 5.48 16.58 0.41
CA TRP A 214 4.42 17.25 1.15
C TRP A 214 3.60 18.19 0.27
N ILE A 215 4.25 18.94 -0.63
CA ILE A 215 3.54 19.82 -1.57
C ILE A 215 2.65 19.00 -2.51
N ASN A 216 3.15 17.88 -3.04
CA ASN A 216 2.36 17.06 -3.95
C ASN A 216 1.19 16.36 -3.25
N GLU A 217 1.37 15.93 -2.00
CA GLU A 217 0.28 15.40 -1.17
C GLU A 217 -0.79 16.46 -0.91
N PHE A 218 -0.39 17.67 -0.51
CA PHE A 218 -1.32 18.80 -0.32
C PHE A 218 -2.15 19.05 -1.59
N ILE A 219 -1.48 19.15 -2.75
CA ILE A 219 -2.16 19.40 -4.02
C ILE A 219 -3.05 18.22 -4.43
N SER A 220 -2.65 16.97 -4.13
CA SER A 220 -3.48 15.78 -4.37
C SER A 220 -4.79 15.87 -3.60
N VAL A 221 -4.74 16.31 -2.34
CA VAL A 221 -5.94 16.57 -1.51
C VAL A 221 -6.80 17.67 -2.14
N MET A 222 -6.21 18.78 -2.57
CA MET A 222 -6.96 19.88 -3.20
C MET A 222 -7.64 19.48 -4.51
N ILE A 223 -7.00 18.62 -5.32
CA ILE A 223 -7.61 18.03 -6.52
C ILE A 223 -8.77 17.11 -6.11
N MET A 224 -8.55 16.23 -5.14
CA MET A 224 -9.53 15.25 -4.71
C MET A 224 -10.81 15.90 -4.14
N GLN A 225 -10.70 17.06 -3.48
CA GLN A 225 -11.86 17.82 -3.00
C GLN A 225 -12.81 18.24 -4.14
N GLN A 226 -12.33 18.36 -5.38
CA GLN A 226 -13.16 18.69 -6.55
C GLN A 226 -13.98 17.50 -7.06
N ARG A 227 -13.75 16.28 -6.54
CA ARG A 227 -14.38 15.04 -6.99
C ARG A 227 -15.91 15.11 -7.03
N LYS A 228 -16.55 15.82 -6.11
CA LYS A 228 -18.03 15.94 -6.04
C LYS A 228 -18.67 16.47 -7.34
N LYS A 229 -17.89 17.10 -8.22
CA LYS A 229 -18.34 17.58 -9.55
C LYS A 229 -18.45 16.47 -10.60
N TYR A 230 -17.92 15.28 -10.32
CA TYR A 230 -17.78 14.20 -11.28
C TYR A 230 -18.43 12.91 -10.77
N GLN A 231 -19.04 12.16 -11.69
CA GLN A 231 -19.71 10.90 -11.37
C GLN A 231 -19.70 9.96 -12.57
N PHE A 232 -20.23 8.75 -12.37
CA PHE A 232 -20.42 7.76 -13.44
C PHE A 232 -21.39 8.32 -14.49
N GLY A 233 -20.86 8.84 -15.59
CA GLY A 233 -21.60 9.58 -16.63
C GLY A 233 -21.02 10.97 -16.92
N TYR A 234 -20.39 11.62 -15.94
CA TYR A 234 -19.70 12.90 -16.09
C TYR A 234 -18.21 12.78 -15.79
N LYS A 235 -17.46 12.31 -16.80
CA LYS A 235 -16.04 11.98 -16.69
C LYS A 235 -15.15 13.22 -16.56
N MET A 236 -14.08 13.08 -15.78
CA MET A 236 -13.02 14.08 -15.63
C MET A 236 -12.01 13.98 -16.80
N GLY A 237 -12.46 14.29 -18.02
CA GLY A 237 -11.63 14.22 -19.23
C GLY A 237 -10.40 15.13 -19.19
N THR A 238 -9.38 14.88 -20.03
CA THR A 238 -8.11 15.64 -20.03
C THR A 238 -8.31 17.16 -20.07
N SER A 239 -9.19 17.66 -20.95
CA SER A 239 -9.46 19.09 -21.07
C SER A 239 -10.16 19.67 -19.84
N ARG A 240 -10.99 18.88 -19.16
CA ARG A 240 -11.62 19.28 -17.88
C ARG A 240 -10.58 19.31 -16.76
N ILE A 241 -9.71 18.31 -16.69
CA ILE A 241 -8.58 18.30 -15.74
C ILE A 241 -7.74 19.56 -15.93
N LYS A 242 -7.32 19.86 -17.16
CA LYS A 242 -6.51 21.05 -17.46
C LYS A 242 -7.14 22.35 -16.96
N ARG A 243 -8.45 22.53 -17.14
CA ARG A 243 -9.18 23.74 -16.71
C ARG A 243 -9.70 23.69 -15.28
N GLN A 244 -9.54 22.57 -14.57
CA GLN A 244 -10.04 22.44 -13.22
C GLN A 244 -9.29 23.42 -12.33
N ILE A 245 -10.04 24.30 -11.66
CA ILE A 245 -9.49 25.25 -10.69
C ILE A 245 -9.43 24.57 -9.34
N ILE A 246 -8.26 24.59 -8.70
CA ILE A 246 -8.08 24.22 -7.30
C ILE A 246 -7.76 25.47 -6.48
N GLN A 247 -8.14 25.46 -5.20
CA GLN A 247 -7.77 26.53 -4.26
C GLN A 247 -6.41 26.19 -3.66
N LEU A 248 -5.50 27.15 -3.61
CA LEU A 248 -4.19 27.04 -2.96
C LEU A 248 -3.95 28.27 -2.08
N PRO A 249 -3.20 28.13 -0.97
CA PRO A 249 -2.75 29.28 -0.21
C PRO A 249 -1.83 30.15 -1.06
N ILE A 250 -1.88 31.48 -0.89
CA ILE A 250 -1.11 32.44 -1.68
C ILE A 250 -0.28 33.37 -0.79
N LYS A 251 0.84 33.84 -1.37
CA LYS A 251 1.65 34.93 -0.84
C LYS A 251 1.06 36.29 -1.23
N GLU A 252 1.63 37.37 -0.72
CA GLU A 252 1.23 38.75 -1.04
C GLU A 252 1.32 39.06 -2.55
N ASP A 253 2.25 38.43 -3.26
CA ASP A 253 2.43 38.57 -4.71
C ASP A 253 1.42 37.75 -5.55
N GLY A 254 0.50 37.03 -4.89
CA GLY A 254 -0.51 36.19 -5.53
C GLY A 254 0.00 34.82 -6.00
N THR A 255 1.28 34.50 -5.79
CA THR A 255 1.84 33.17 -6.12
C THR A 255 1.48 32.13 -5.04
N PRO A 256 1.44 30.83 -5.39
CA PRO A 256 1.16 29.78 -4.41
C PRO A 256 2.20 29.74 -3.27
N ASP A 257 1.72 29.73 -2.02
CA ASP A 257 2.54 29.59 -0.82
C ASP A 257 2.94 28.12 -0.58
N TYR A 258 3.90 27.63 -1.37
CA TYR A 258 4.41 26.26 -1.28
C TYR A 258 5.06 25.93 0.06
N GLU A 259 5.62 26.93 0.73
CA GLU A 259 6.25 26.78 2.04
C GLU A 259 5.19 26.48 3.11
N PHE A 260 4.09 27.23 3.12
CA PHE A 260 2.94 26.90 3.96
C PHE A 260 2.42 25.49 3.68
N MET A 261 2.23 25.12 2.41
CA MET A 261 1.70 23.79 2.03
C MET A 261 2.57 22.66 2.59
N GLU A 262 3.89 22.79 2.44
CA GLU A 262 4.85 21.82 2.97
C GLU A 262 4.79 21.73 4.50
N GLN A 263 4.89 22.88 5.19
CA GLN A 263 4.89 22.93 6.64
C GLN A 263 3.56 22.43 7.24
N PHE A 264 2.42 22.76 6.61
CA PHE A 264 1.12 22.25 7.00
C PHE A 264 1.07 20.72 6.97
N MET A 265 1.51 20.10 5.88
CA MET A 265 1.50 18.65 5.74
C MET A 265 2.50 17.96 6.68
N LYS A 266 3.68 18.54 6.88
CA LYS A 266 4.65 18.08 7.90
C LYS A 266 4.04 18.07 9.30
N ARG A 267 3.31 19.12 9.69
CA ARG A 267 2.59 19.17 10.97
C ARG A 267 1.51 18.09 11.05
N MET A 268 0.77 17.82 9.97
CA MET A 268 -0.24 16.76 9.96
C MET A 268 0.40 15.38 10.10
N GLU A 269 1.52 15.13 9.42
CA GLU A 269 2.29 13.88 9.54
C GLU A 269 2.81 13.69 10.98
N ASN A 270 3.38 14.73 11.59
CA ASN A 270 3.88 14.69 12.97
C ASN A 270 2.80 14.35 14.01
N LYS A 271 1.52 14.63 13.75
CA LYS A 271 0.38 14.27 14.61
C LYS A 271 0.02 12.79 14.55
N VAL A 272 0.38 12.10 13.47
CA VAL A 272 0.11 10.66 13.28
C VAL A 272 1.29 9.82 13.79
N ILE A 273 2.50 10.38 13.76
CA ILE A 273 3.73 9.73 14.23
C ILE A 273 3.83 9.66 15.77
N SER A 274 2.91 10.32 16.51
CA SER A 274 2.93 10.42 17.98
C SER A 274 2.55 9.14 18.70
#